data_AF-A0A1G3C5F1-F1
#
_entry.id   AF-A0A1G3C5F1-F1
#
_cell.length_a   1.000
_cell.length_b   1.000
_cell.length_c   1.000
_cell.angle_alpha   90.00
_cell.angle_beta   90.00
_cell.angle_gamma   90.00
#
_symmetry.space_group_name_H-M   'P 1'
#
loop_
_entity.id
_entity.type
_entity.pdbx_description
1 polymer ?
#
loop_
_entity_poly.entity_id
_entity_poly.type
_entity_poly.pdbx_seq_one_letter_code
_entity_poly.pdbx_strand_id
1 'polypeptide(L)'
;MQPITNSLLAFILLAVGIIAVTLILIFLGRRRSPKNQEFFLWAHRIAGYIFAVLYLFICAFMLKKLTSSYTTLTPVNAIHAYIGITIFPLIIAKISIVRLFKQYYQRLSIYGIIIIILTYMTVTLSAGYFTLTTVGSQYTLLYDKGTPVKVNINMGHKVIQQRCSTCHSLERVYASVKTENDWRNYITRIRTKEPAILNDQEALQVLGYLVKNLGIDDTKMDVQIGMKIILGKCHRCHTIERIFTSKKTSADWIKTIELMRSFDPNLLNDSEVRQVNYYLDKVLAGKGTEKRNPLN
;
A
#
# COMPACT_ATOMS: atom_id res chain seq x y z
N MET A 1 -7.56 8.20 16.33
CA MET A 1 -8.76 7.86 15.54
C MET A 1 -8.39 6.78 14.53
N GLN A 2 -9.27 5.80 14.34
CA GLN A 2 -9.08 4.74 13.34
C GLN A 2 -9.07 5.35 11.92
N PRO A 3 -8.35 4.79 10.94
CA PRO A 3 -8.31 5.32 9.57
C PRO A 3 -9.71 5.47 8.95
N ILE A 4 -10.59 4.52 9.24
CA ILE A 4 -11.97 4.48 8.75
C ILE A 4 -12.78 5.69 9.23
N THR A 5 -12.65 6.06 10.51
CA THR A 5 -13.41 7.21 11.06
C THR A 5 -12.97 8.53 10.43
N ASN A 6 -11.67 8.66 10.11
CA ASN A 6 -11.15 9.86 9.45
C ASN A 6 -11.68 9.98 8.02
N SER A 7 -11.71 8.89 7.26
CA SER A 7 -12.26 8.87 5.90
C SER A 7 -13.75 9.20 5.91
N LEU A 8 -14.52 8.65 6.83
CA LEU A 8 -15.95 8.90 6.96
C LEU A 8 -16.26 10.38 7.25
N LEU A 9 -15.54 10.98 8.21
CA LEU A 9 -15.68 12.42 8.52
C LEU A 9 -15.34 13.31 7.31
N ALA A 10 -14.31 12.95 6.53
CA ALA A 10 -13.92 13.68 5.33
C ALA A 10 -15.00 13.63 4.23
N PHE A 11 -15.63 12.47 4.02
CA PHE A 11 -16.74 12.35 3.06
C PHE A 11 -17.99 13.10 3.52
N ILE A 12 -18.30 13.08 4.82
CA ILE A 12 -19.41 13.89 5.37
C ILE A 12 -19.14 15.38 5.14
N LEU A 13 -17.91 15.86 5.40
CA LEU A 13 -17.52 17.25 5.15
C LEU A 13 -17.73 17.64 3.68
N LEU A 14 -17.31 16.77 2.74
CA LEU A 14 -17.51 17.00 1.31
C LEU A 14 -19.00 17.04 0.94
N ALA A 15 -19.80 16.10 1.45
CA ALA A 15 -21.24 16.04 1.18
C ALA A 15 -21.97 17.29 1.67
N VAL A 16 -21.68 17.74 2.90
CA VAL A 16 -22.25 18.99 3.45
C VAL A 16 -21.84 20.19 2.59
N GLY A 17 -20.58 20.24 2.15
CA GLY A 17 -20.08 21.30 1.25
C GLY A 17 -20.80 21.32 -0.10
N ILE A 18 -21.02 20.16 -0.72
CA ILE A 18 -21.77 20.02 -1.98
C ILE A 18 -23.21 20.52 -1.78
N ILE A 19 -23.89 20.07 -0.72
CA ILE A 19 -25.26 20.51 -0.40
C ILE A 19 -25.30 22.04 -0.25
N ALA A 20 -24.35 22.63 0.50
CA ALA A 20 -24.28 24.08 0.68
C ALA A 20 -24.12 24.82 -0.66
N VAL A 21 -23.26 24.34 -1.55
CA VAL A 21 -23.04 24.96 -2.87
C VAL A 21 -24.25 24.80 -3.79
N THR A 22 -24.87 23.62 -3.82
CA THR A 22 -26.08 23.39 -4.61
C THR A 22 -27.23 24.28 -4.16
N LEU A 23 -27.45 24.47 -2.86
CA LEU A 23 -28.48 25.36 -2.32
C LEU A 23 -28.31 26.81 -2.80
N ILE A 24 -27.08 27.33 -2.80
CA ILE A 24 -26.83 28.72 -3.24
C ILE A 24 -26.91 28.85 -4.77
N LEU A 25 -26.51 27.84 -5.54
CA LEU A 25 -26.67 27.84 -7.00
C LEU A 25 -28.14 27.77 -7.41
N ILE A 26 -28.97 26.99 -6.71
CA ILE A 26 -30.43 26.95 -6.94
C ILE A 26 -31.05 28.32 -6.66
N PHE A 27 -30.60 28.98 -5.58
CA PHE A 27 -31.05 30.34 -5.26
C PHE A 27 -30.66 31.36 -6.34
N LEU A 28 -29.41 31.33 -6.82
CA LEU A 28 -28.91 32.26 -7.85
C LEU A 28 -29.48 32.00 -9.25
N GLY A 29 -29.72 30.74 -9.62
CA GLY A 29 -30.14 30.35 -10.98
C GLY A 29 -31.65 30.41 -11.23
N ARG A 30 -32.50 30.37 -10.20
CA ARG A 30 -33.96 30.28 -10.37
C ARG A 30 -34.60 31.67 -10.49
N ARG A 31 -34.68 32.18 -11.73
CA ARG A 31 -35.21 33.51 -12.10
C ARG A 31 -36.73 33.72 -11.87
N ARG A 32 -37.50 32.67 -11.55
CA ARG A 32 -38.92 32.75 -11.17
C ARG A 32 -39.10 32.29 -9.73
N SER A 33 -39.51 33.24 -8.88
CA SER A 33 -39.72 33.14 -7.44
C SER A 33 -40.31 31.79 -6.99
N PRO A 34 -39.53 30.88 -6.37
CA PRO A 34 -40.12 29.83 -5.57
C PRO A 34 -40.72 30.46 -4.32
N LYS A 35 -41.92 30.04 -3.92
CA LYS A 35 -42.65 30.45 -2.70
C LYS A 35 -41.82 30.34 -1.39
N ASN A 36 -40.63 29.73 -1.45
CA ASN A 36 -39.76 29.36 -0.33
C ASN A 36 -38.30 29.87 -0.50
N GLN A 37 -38.06 31.08 -1.03
CA GLN A 37 -36.68 31.61 -1.18
C GLN A 37 -35.91 31.71 0.15
N GLU A 38 -36.60 32.12 1.22
CA GLU A 38 -36.04 32.21 2.59
C GLU A 38 -35.49 30.86 3.08
N PHE A 39 -36.15 29.76 2.70
CA PHE A 39 -35.70 28.42 3.08
C PHE A 39 -34.32 28.09 2.52
N PHE A 40 -34.04 28.41 1.25
CA PHE A 40 -32.75 28.10 0.62
C PHE A 40 -31.60 28.89 1.27
N LEU A 41 -31.83 30.16 1.61
CA LEU A 41 -30.84 31.00 2.28
C LEU A 41 -30.57 30.51 3.71
N TRP A 42 -31.62 30.16 4.45
CA TRP A 42 -31.51 29.61 5.80
C TRP A 42 -30.80 28.24 5.79
N ALA A 43 -31.20 27.35 4.89
CA ALA A 43 -30.60 26.03 4.74
C ALA A 43 -29.12 26.12 4.33
N HIS A 44 -28.76 27.03 3.40
CA HIS A 44 -27.36 27.30 3.06
C HIS A 44 -26.56 27.78 4.27
N ARG A 45 -27.12 28.67 5.08
CA ARG A 45 -26.47 29.20 6.28
C ARG A 45 -26.20 28.10 7.31
N ILE A 46 -27.17 27.24 7.57
CA ILE A 46 -27.00 26.08 8.47
C ILE A 46 -25.96 25.12 7.93
N ALA A 47 -26.04 24.74 6.66
CA ALA A 47 -25.06 23.86 6.04
C ALA A 47 -23.64 24.46 6.11
N GLY A 48 -23.52 25.78 5.93
CA GLY A 48 -22.26 26.51 6.08
C GLY A 48 -21.68 26.47 7.50
N TYR A 49 -22.53 26.60 8.54
CA TYR A 49 -22.08 26.47 9.94
C TYR A 49 -21.67 25.03 10.28
N ILE A 50 -22.46 24.04 9.86
CA ILE A 50 -22.13 22.62 10.03
C ILE A 50 -20.78 22.33 9.36
N PHE A 51 -20.58 22.80 8.13
CA PHE A 51 -19.33 22.67 7.40
C PHE A 51 -18.15 23.27 8.17
N ALA A 52 -18.28 24.51 8.65
CA ALA A 52 -17.21 25.20 9.37
C ALA A 52 -16.84 24.49 10.69
N VAL A 53 -17.84 24.09 11.49
CA VAL A 53 -17.61 23.36 12.75
C VAL A 53 -16.93 22.02 12.49
N LEU A 54 -17.42 21.25 11.52
CA LEU A 54 -16.86 19.95 11.17
C LEU A 54 -15.42 20.09 10.64
N TYR A 55 -15.17 21.10 9.80
CA TYR A 55 -13.83 21.40 9.30
C TYR A 55 -12.85 21.73 10.44
N LEU A 56 -13.24 22.59 11.40
CA LEU A 56 -12.40 22.95 12.54
C LEU A 56 -12.10 21.74 13.43
N PHE A 57 -13.11 20.90 13.68
CA PHE A 57 -12.95 19.65 14.42
C PHE A 57 -11.90 18.75 13.75
N ILE A 58 -12.04 18.47 12.45
CA ILE A 58 -11.10 17.63 11.70
C ILE A 58 -9.69 18.25 11.71
N CYS A 59 -9.59 19.56 11.48
CA CYS A 59 -8.32 20.28 11.47
C CYS A 59 -7.57 20.16 12.81
N ALA A 60 -8.26 20.34 13.94
CA ALA A 60 -7.66 20.22 15.27
C ALA A 60 -7.10 18.80 15.54
N PHE A 61 -7.85 17.75 15.15
CA PHE A 61 -7.38 16.37 15.27
C PHE A 61 -6.17 16.09 14.37
N MET A 62 -6.17 16.59 13.13
CA MET A 62 -5.06 16.40 12.21
C MET A 62 -3.80 17.15 12.66
N LEU A 63 -3.94 18.34 13.23
CA LEU A 63 -2.82 19.10 13.78
C LEU A 63 -2.19 18.40 14.99
N LYS A 64 -3.02 17.85 15.90
CA LYS A 64 -2.53 17.03 17.02
C LYS A 64 -1.79 15.77 16.53
N LYS A 65 -2.30 15.14 15.47
CA LYS A 65 -1.64 13.97 14.86
C LYS A 65 -0.27 14.32 14.26
N LEU A 66 -0.17 15.51 13.65
CA LEU A 66 1.06 16.02 13.06
C LEU A 66 2.15 16.25 14.12
N THR A 67 1.81 16.88 15.24
CA THR A 67 2.78 17.15 16.32
C THR A 67 3.21 15.91 17.10
N SER A 68 2.39 14.86 17.09
CA SER A 68 2.68 13.61 17.81
C SER A 68 3.50 12.59 16.99
N SER A 69 3.70 12.83 15.69
CA SER A 69 4.37 11.89 14.78
C SER A 69 5.74 12.45 14.38
N TYR A 70 6.84 11.95 14.94
CA TYR A 70 8.21 12.40 14.64
C TYR A 70 8.76 11.97 13.27
N THR A 71 7.88 11.54 12.35
CA THR A 71 8.27 11.04 11.03
C THR A 71 8.26 12.14 9.98
N THR A 72 9.20 12.07 9.04
CA THR A 72 9.21 12.92 7.84
C THR A 72 7.88 12.80 7.09
N LEU A 73 7.31 13.94 6.71
CA LEU A 73 6.06 13.97 5.95
C LEU A 73 6.30 13.46 4.53
N THR A 74 5.45 12.53 4.08
CA THR A 74 5.41 12.17 2.67
C THR A 74 4.93 13.38 1.85
N PRO A 75 5.35 13.53 0.58
CA PRO A 75 4.93 14.64 -0.27
C PRO A 75 3.40 14.79 -0.36
N VAL A 76 2.67 13.68 -0.47
CA VAL A 76 1.20 13.67 -0.52
C VAL A 76 0.59 14.23 0.76
N ASN A 77 1.12 13.83 1.92
CA ASN A 77 0.63 14.33 3.21
C ASN A 77 0.95 15.82 3.41
N ALA A 78 2.10 16.28 2.93
CA ALA A 78 2.46 17.70 2.96
C ALA A 78 1.53 18.54 2.09
N ILE A 79 1.25 18.10 0.85
CA ILE A 79 0.30 18.77 -0.05
C ILE A 79 -1.11 18.81 0.57
N HIS A 80 -1.58 17.68 1.12
CA HIS A 80 -2.88 17.61 1.81
C HIS A 80 -2.95 18.62 2.98
N ALA A 81 -1.90 18.68 3.81
CA ALA A 81 -1.85 19.62 4.94
C ALA A 81 -1.87 21.08 4.48
N TYR A 82 -1.10 21.43 3.45
CA TYR A 82 -1.04 22.81 2.93
C TYR A 82 -2.37 23.29 2.34
N ILE A 83 -3.01 22.46 1.51
CA ILE A 83 -4.33 22.77 0.95
C ILE A 83 -5.36 22.87 2.08
N GLY A 84 -5.31 21.95 3.06
CA GLY A 84 -6.17 21.99 4.24
C GLY A 84 -6.03 23.32 4.98
N ILE A 85 -4.82 23.68 5.40
CA ILE A 85 -4.54 24.94 6.12
C ILE A 85 -5.02 26.17 5.34
N THR A 86 -4.92 26.16 4.00
CA THR A 86 -5.37 27.25 3.12
C THR A 86 -6.89 27.47 3.18
N ILE A 87 -7.70 26.46 3.47
CA ILE A 87 -9.16 26.59 3.60
C ILE A 87 -9.54 27.45 4.82
N PHE A 88 -8.78 27.39 5.90
CA PHE A 88 -9.06 28.13 7.14
C PHE A 88 -9.15 29.66 6.95
N PRO A 89 -8.14 30.36 6.38
CA PRO A 89 -8.24 31.79 6.13
C PRO A 89 -9.35 32.14 5.14
N LEU A 90 -9.69 31.27 4.18
CA LEU A 90 -10.80 31.50 3.26
C LEU A 90 -12.17 31.46 3.96
N ILE A 91 -12.36 30.57 4.94
CA ILE A 91 -13.56 30.55 5.78
C ILE A 91 -13.65 31.84 6.61
N ILE A 92 -12.54 32.28 7.22
CA ILE A 92 -12.50 33.54 7.96
C ILE A 92 -12.84 34.72 7.04
N ALA A 93 -12.23 34.81 5.87
CA ALA A 93 -12.52 35.86 4.89
C ALA A 93 -14.00 35.88 4.51
N LYS A 94 -14.62 34.72 4.27
CA LYS A 94 -16.05 34.59 3.99
C LYS A 94 -16.90 35.14 5.14
N ILE A 95 -16.57 34.81 6.39
CA ILE A 95 -17.31 35.29 7.57
C ILE A 95 -17.13 36.82 7.74
N SER A 96 -15.91 37.32 7.55
CA SER A 96 -15.59 38.75 7.62
C SER A 96 -16.33 39.56 6.56
N ILE A 97 -16.44 39.08 5.32
CA ILE A 97 -17.21 39.75 4.25
C ILE A 97 -18.69 39.89 4.66
N VAL A 98 -19.29 38.82 5.19
CA VAL A 98 -20.70 38.83 5.61
C VAL A 98 -20.94 39.78 6.79
N ARG A 99 -20.02 39.84 7.76
CA ARG A 99 -20.21 40.62 8.99
C ARG A 99 -19.76 42.07 8.89
N LEU A 100 -18.67 42.35 8.19
CA LEU A 100 -17.97 43.64 8.24
C LEU A 100 -17.99 44.37 6.89
N PHE A 101 -17.87 43.66 5.76
CA PHE A 101 -17.61 44.27 4.46
C PHE A 101 -18.72 44.05 3.44
N LYS A 102 -19.89 44.67 3.68
CA LYS A 102 -21.08 44.49 2.84
C LYS A 102 -20.88 44.86 1.36
N GLN A 103 -19.95 45.76 1.04
CA GLN A 103 -19.66 46.15 -0.36
C GLN A 103 -19.16 44.97 -1.22
N TYR A 104 -18.59 43.93 -0.63
CA TYR A 104 -18.03 42.78 -1.35
C TYR A 104 -18.99 41.59 -1.48
N TYR A 105 -20.28 41.74 -1.12
CA TYR A 105 -21.27 40.66 -1.19
C TYR A 105 -21.36 39.99 -2.56
N GLN A 106 -21.18 40.75 -3.64
CA GLN A 106 -21.21 40.22 -5.01
C GLN A 106 -20.15 39.14 -5.26
N ARG A 107 -19.03 39.18 -4.54
CA ARG A 107 -17.93 38.21 -4.67
C ARG A 107 -18.04 37.03 -3.69
N LEU A 108 -19.05 37.01 -2.81
CA LEU A 108 -19.16 36.00 -1.74
C LEU A 108 -19.28 34.56 -2.28
N SER A 109 -19.95 34.38 -3.44
CA SER A 109 -20.09 33.09 -4.11
C SER A 109 -18.75 32.52 -4.57
N ILE A 110 -17.82 33.36 -5.03
CA ILE A 110 -16.49 32.95 -5.50
C ILE A 110 -15.71 32.27 -4.37
N TYR A 111 -15.70 32.86 -3.18
CA TYR A 111 -15.06 32.27 -2.00
C TYR A 111 -15.68 30.91 -1.63
N GLY A 112 -17.01 30.78 -1.73
CA GLY A 112 -17.70 29.51 -1.52
C GLY A 112 -17.27 28.42 -2.51
N ILE A 113 -17.14 28.77 -3.79
CA ILE A 113 -16.70 27.86 -4.85
C ILE A 113 -15.23 27.43 -4.65
N ILE A 114 -14.35 28.38 -4.30
CA ILE A 114 -12.94 28.05 -4.03
C ILE A 114 -12.83 27.10 -2.83
N ILE A 115 -13.57 27.33 -1.75
CA ILE A 115 -13.56 26.46 -0.57
C ILE A 115 -13.98 25.03 -0.93
N ILE A 116 -15.05 24.84 -1.73
CA ILE A 116 -15.47 23.48 -2.10
C ILE A 116 -14.46 22.77 -3.00
N ILE A 117 -13.81 23.49 -3.92
CA ILE A 117 -12.76 22.91 -4.79
C ILE A 117 -11.57 22.45 -3.95
N LEU A 118 -11.08 23.28 -3.03
CA LEU A 118 -9.98 22.91 -2.14
C LEU A 118 -10.37 21.75 -1.21
N THR A 119 -11.62 21.73 -0.73
CA THR A 119 -12.15 20.63 0.07
C THR A 119 -12.21 19.32 -0.73
N TYR A 120 -12.68 19.36 -1.98
CA TYR A 120 -12.66 18.21 -2.86
C TYR A 120 -11.24 17.68 -3.09
N MET A 121 -10.28 18.57 -3.34
CA MET A 121 -8.87 18.19 -3.53
C MET A 121 -8.27 17.55 -2.28
N THR A 122 -8.51 18.12 -1.09
CA THR A 122 -8.02 17.53 0.18
C THR A 122 -8.63 16.17 0.48
N VAL A 123 -9.93 15.99 0.26
CA VAL A 123 -10.63 14.71 0.48
C VAL A 123 -10.15 13.64 -0.50
N THR A 124 -9.93 14.02 -1.77
CA THR A 124 -9.43 13.09 -2.80
C THR A 124 -8.01 12.62 -2.51
N LEU A 125 -7.10 13.54 -2.13
CA LEU A 125 -5.72 13.22 -1.79
C LEU A 125 -5.57 12.33 -0.53
N SER A 126 -6.58 12.30 0.33
CA SER A 126 -6.57 11.53 1.58
C SER A 126 -7.50 10.32 1.54
N ALA A 127 -8.80 10.53 1.80
CA ALA A 127 -9.81 9.50 1.87
C ALA A 127 -10.05 8.83 0.51
N GLY A 128 -10.03 9.59 -0.59
CA GLY A 128 -10.16 9.05 -1.95
C GLY A 128 -9.01 8.10 -2.30
N TYR A 129 -7.77 8.55 -2.13
CA TYR A 129 -6.59 7.71 -2.35
C TYR A 129 -6.58 6.46 -1.43
N PHE A 130 -6.89 6.63 -0.15
CA PHE A 130 -6.95 5.50 0.79
C PHE A 130 -8.02 4.48 0.41
N THR A 131 -9.23 4.92 0.04
CA THR A 131 -10.31 4.01 -0.35
C THR A 131 -10.02 3.30 -1.66
N LEU A 132 -9.52 4.00 -2.69
CA LEU A 132 -9.14 3.39 -3.97
C LEU A 132 -8.05 2.33 -3.79
N THR A 133 -7.03 2.63 -2.98
CA THR A 133 -5.97 1.66 -2.69
C THR A 133 -6.48 0.49 -1.87
N THR A 134 -7.39 0.71 -0.93
CA THR A 134 -7.96 -0.35 -0.06
C THR A 134 -8.93 -1.27 -0.80
N VAL A 135 -9.80 -0.73 -1.66
CA VAL A 135 -10.81 -1.53 -2.41
C VAL A 135 -10.14 -2.50 -3.38
N GLY A 136 -9.03 -2.10 -4.01
CA GLY A 136 -8.24 -2.99 -4.86
C GLY A 136 -7.20 -3.84 -4.12
N SER A 137 -7.10 -3.73 -2.79
CA SER A 137 -6.05 -4.40 -2.04
C SER A 137 -6.32 -5.89 -1.85
N GLN A 138 -5.29 -6.69 -2.10
CA GLN A 138 -5.26 -8.09 -1.75
C GLN A 138 -4.89 -8.26 -0.27
N TYR A 139 -5.57 -9.18 0.41
CA TYR A 139 -5.29 -9.52 1.79
C TYR A 139 -4.89 -10.98 1.93
N THR A 140 -4.02 -11.27 2.89
CA THR A 140 -3.73 -12.63 3.34
C THR A 140 -3.94 -12.76 4.84
N LEU A 141 -4.26 -13.96 5.28
CA LEU A 141 -4.34 -14.30 6.71
C LEU A 141 -2.95 -14.79 7.14
N LEU A 142 -2.43 -14.24 8.22
CA LEU A 142 -1.26 -14.77 8.91
C LEU A 142 -1.64 -15.14 10.33
N TYR A 143 -0.93 -16.10 10.93
CA TYR A 143 -1.03 -16.36 12.36
C TYR A 143 0.12 -15.63 13.05
N ASP A 144 -0.21 -14.73 13.97
CA ASP A 144 0.78 -14.08 14.83
C ASP A 144 0.48 -14.45 16.28
N LYS A 145 1.42 -15.14 16.95
CA LYS A 145 1.29 -15.61 18.33
C LYS A 145 -0.03 -16.38 18.58
N GLY A 146 -0.43 -17.21 17.63
CA GLY A 146 -1.66 -18.01 17.69
C GLY A 146 -2.95 -17.26 17.31
N THR A 147 -2.87 -15.95 17.03
CA THR A 147 -4.04 -15.16 16.62
C THR A 147 -4.03 -14.92 15.11
N PRO A 148 -5.18 -15.10 14.42
CA PRO A 148 -5.27 -14.79 13.00
C PRO A 148 -5.30 -13.26 12.79
N VAL A 149 -4.36 -12.76 12.00
CA VAL A 149 -4.22 -11.34 11.64
C VAL A 149 -4.38 -11.20 10.13
N LYS A 150 -5.33 -10.35 9.71
CA LYS A 150 -5.54 -10.01 8.31
C LYS A 150 -4.58 -8.90 7.90
N VAL A 151 -3.69 -9.18 6.95
CA VAL A 151 -2.68 -8.23 6.45
C VAL A 151 -2.90 -7.93 4.97
N ASN A 152 -2.59 -6.70 4.58
CA ASN A 152 -2.71 -6.15 3.24
C ASN A 152 -1.40 -6.37 2.45
N ILE A 153 -1.47 -7.19 1.41
CA ILE A 153 -0.33 -7.58 0.58
C ILE A 153 0.25 -6.36 -0.16
N ASN A 154 -0.60 -5.49 -0.71
CA ASN A 154 -0.17 -4.29 -1.43
C ASN A 154 0.55 -3.30 -0.50
N MET A 155 0.11 -3.18 0.75
CA MET A 155 0.80 -2.39 1.76
C MET A 155 2.18 -2.98 2.06
N GLY A 156 2.28 -4.30 2.23
CA GLY A 156 3.55 -5.00 2.40
C GLY A 156 4.54 -4.72 1.25
N HIS A 157 4.08 -4.80 0.01
CA HIS A 157 4.88 -4.45 -1.17
C HIS A 157 5.40 -3.00 -1.11
N LYS A 158 4.52 -2.05 -0.80
CA LYS A 158 4.88 -0.62 -0.71
C LYS A 158 5.92 -0.37 0.39
N VAL A 159 5.75 -1.01 1.55
CA VAL A 159 6.70 -0.91 2.66
C VAL A 159 8.06 -1.46 2.26
N ILE A 160 8.13 -2.60 1.55
CA ILE A 160 9.40 -3.12 1.01
C ILE A 160 10.07 -2.11 0.08
N GLN A 161 9.32 -1.56 -0.87
CA GLN A 161 9.83 -0.58 -1.83
C GLN A 161 10.34 0.71 -1.18
N GLN A 162 9.80 1.10 -0.03
CA GLN A 162 10.15 2.34 0.66
C GLN A 162 11.21 2.17 1.75
N ARG A 163 11.18 1.04 2.47
CA ARG A 163 12.06 0.77 3.62
C ARG A 163 13.25 -0.09 3.23
N CYS A 164 13.04 -1.17 2.49
CA CYS A 164 14.14 -2.09 2.18
C CYS A 164 15.07 -1.54 1.09
N SER A 165 14.54 -0.71 0.18
CA SER A 165 15.32 -0.08 -0.90
C SER A 165 16.35 0.94 -0.41
N THR A 166 16.23 1.42 0.83
CA THR A 166 17.19 2.38 1.41
C THR A 166 18.56 1.76 1.61
N CYS A 167 18.64 0.44 1.77
CA CYS A 167 19.89 -0.29 2.02
C CYS A 167 20.12 -1.47 1.06
N HIS A 168 19.09 -1.95 0.37
CA HIS A 168 19.18 -3.12 -0.51
C HIS A 168 18.63 -2.82 -1.91
N SER A 169 19.20 -3.44 -2.95
CA SER A 169 18.54 -3.44 -4.26
C SER A 169 17.25 -4.26 -4.19
N LEU A 170 16.19 -3.78 -4.85
CA LEU A 170 14.91 -4.51 -4.88
C LEU A 170 15.02 -5.86 -5.56
N GLU A 171 15.91 -5.97 -6.56
CA GLU A 171 16.23 -7.24 -7.19
C GLU A 171 16.71 -8.27 -6.16
N ARG A 172 17.62 -7.90 -5.25
CA ARG A 172 18.11 -8.79 -4.20
C ARG A 172 16.99 -9.23 -3.25
N VAL A 173 16.09 -8.31 -2.91
CA VAL A 173 14.94 -8.61 -2.04
C VAL A 173 14.00 -9.60 -2.73
N TYR A 174 13.65 -9.35 -3.98
CA TYR A 174 12.68 -10.15 -4.72
C TYR A 174 13.23 -11.44 -5.30
N ALA A 175 14.55 -11.61 -5.41
CA ALA A 175 15.19 -12.85 -5.85
C ALA A 175 15.15 -13.95 -4.78
N SER A 176 14.94 -13.60 -3.51
CA SER A 176 14.93 -14.57 -2.41
C SER A 176 13.57 -15.22 -2.26
N VAL A 177 13.54 -16.53 -1.99
CA VAL A 177 12.36 -17.27 -1.55
C VAL A 177 12.68 -18.01 -0.25
N LYS A 178 11.71 -18.14 0.65
CA LYS A 178 11.89 -18.77 1.98
C LYS A 178 10.58 -19.31 2.51
N THR A 179 10.63 -20.22 3.48
CA THR A 179 9.43 -20.63 4.23
C THR A 179 8.88 -19.45 5.05
N GLU A 180 7.64 -19.53 5.53
CA GLU A 180 7.07 -18.49 6.39
C GLU A 180 7.93 -18.26 7.64
N ASN A 181 8.36 -19.34 8.31
CA ASN A 181 9.14 -19.25 9.52
C ASN A 181 10.51 -18.58 9.25
N ASP A 182 11.15 -18.92 8.14
CA ASP A 182 12.41 -18.31 7.73
C ASP A 182 12.25 -16.82 7.40
N TRP A 183 11.16 -16.43 6.74
CA TRP A 183 10.85 -15.02 6.49
C TRP A 183 10.62 -14.26 7.80
N ARG A 184 9.87 -14.83 8.73
CA ARG A 184 9.61 -14.24 10.05
C ARG A 184 10.91 -14.03 10.84
N ASN A 185 11.77 -15.03 10.87
CA ASN A 185 13.09 -14.95 11.49
C ASN A 185 13.98 -13.90 10.80
N TYR A 186 13.90 -13.82 9.46
CA TYR A 186 14.65 -12.83 8.69
C TYR A 186 14.21 -11.39 8.99
N ILE A 187 12.90 -11.11 8.98
CA ILE A 187 12.36 -9.79 9.33
C ILE A 187 12.71 -9.43 10.77
N THR A 188 12.64 -10.39 11.69
CA THR A 188 13.03 -10.18 13.09
C THR A 188 14.49 -9.74 13.18
N ARG A 189 15.41 -10.43 12.48
CA ARG A 189 16.83 -10.04 12.42
C ARG A 189 17.05 -8.67 11.81
N ILE A 190 16.29 -8.29 10.78
CA ILE A 190 16.36 -6.94 10.20
C ILE A 190 16.00 -5.90 11.26
N ARG A 191 14.90 -6.12 11.99
CA ARG A 191 14.45 -5.21 13.05
C ARG A 191 15.40 -5.18 14.25
N THR A 192 16.10 -6.28 14.56
CA THR A 192 17.14 -6.26 15.59
C THR A 192 18.33 -5.38 15.18
N LYS A 193 18.70 -5.39 13.89
CA LYS A 193 19.81 -4.58 13.37
C LYS A 193 19.45 -3.10 13.22
N GLU A 194 18.25 -2.82 12.75
CA GLU A 194 17.74 -1.46 12.56
C GLU A 194 16.32 -1.36 13.16
N PRO A 195 16.17 -1.11 14.46
CA PRO A 195 14.86 -1.11 15.13
C PRO A 195 13.86 -0.09 14.55
N ALA A 196 14.36 1.00 13.98
CA ALA A 196 13.54 2.06 13.40
C ALA A 196 13.02 1.75 11.98
N ILE A 197 13.49 0.66 11.33
CA ILE A 197 13.16 0.37 9.93
C ILE A 197 11.69 -0.02 9.72
N LEU A 198 11.11 -0.75 10.68
CA LEU A 198 9.76 -1.31 10.61
C LEU A 198 9.13 -1.37 12.00
N ASN A 199 7.93 -0.81 12.15
CA ASN A 199 7.08 -1.07 13.31
C ASN A 199 6.40 -2.46 13.21
N ASP A 200 5.73 -2.89 14.28
CA ASP A 200 5.11 -4.24 14.33
C ASP A 200 4.06 -4.46 13.24
N GLN A 201 3.23 -3.45 12.97
CA GLN A 201 2.23 -3.53 11.92
C GLN A 201 2.89 -3.63 10.55
N GLU A 202 3.85 -2.75 10.23
CA GLU A 202 4.61 -2.78 8.98
C GLU A 202 5.32 -4.13 8.80
N ALA A 203 5.91 -4.69 9.86
CA ALA A 203 6.57 -5.99 9.82
C ALA A 203 5.61 -7.12 9.42
N LEU A 204 4.38 -7.13 9.95
CA LEU A 204 3.34 -8.10 9.57
C LEU A 204 2.85 -7.89 8.12
N GLN A 205 2.72 -6.65 7.65
CA GLN A 205 2.37 -6.36 6.26
C GLN A 205 3.45 -6.89 5.31
N VAL A 206 4.72 -6.62 5.61
CA VAL A 206 5.88 -7.11 4.85
C VAL A 206 5.91 -8.63 4.85
N LEU A 207 5.75 -9.27 6.02
CA LEU A 207 5.67 -10.73 6.11
C LEU A 207 4.56 -11.29 5.23
N GLY A 208 3.37 -10.68 5.26
CA GLY A 208 2.25 -11.11 4.44
C GLY A 208 2.55 -11.09 2.94
N TYR A 209 3.19 -10.03 2.46
CA TYR A 209 3.63 -9.95 1.07
C TYR A 209 4.67 -11.02 0.73
N LEU A 210 5.69 -11.17 1.57
CA LEU A 210 6.81 -12.10 1.34
C LEU A 210 6.32 -13.56 1.36
N VAL A 211 5.46 -13.94 2.30
CA VAL A 211 4.89 -15.30 2.35
C VAL A 211 4.00 -15.56 1.14
N LYS A 212 3.15 -14.58 0.78
CA LYS A 212 2.22 -14.77 -0.34
C LYS A 212 2.91 -14.93 -1.69
N ASN A 213 3.98 -14.16 -1.94
CA ASN A 213 4.59 -14.05 -3.28
C ASN A 213 5.97 -14.71 -3.37
N LEU A 214 6.68 -14.86 -2.26
CA LEU A 214 8.05 -15.39 -2.17
C LEU A 214 8.15 -16.52 -1.13
N GLY A 215 7.02 -17.08 -0.72
CA GLY A 215 6.93 -18.16 0.25
C GLY A 215 7.18 -19.51 -0.40
N ILE A 216 7.93 -20.37 0.29
CA ILE A 216 7.97 -21.81 0.00
C ILE A 216 6.87 -22.47 0.83
N ASP A 217 5.87 -23.05 0.15
CA ASP A 217 4.88 -23.94 0.75
C ASP A 217 5.42 -25.37 0.65
N ASP A 218 5.86 -25.95 1.76
CA ASP A 218 6.45 -27.29 1.77
C ASP A 218 5.46 -28.39 1.40
N THR A 219 4.17 -28.10 1.42
CA THR A 219 3.11 -29.03 0.98
C THR A 219 2.89 -28.98 -0.53
N LYS A 220 3.41 -27.96 -1.23
CA LYS A 220 3.18 -27.74 -2.65
C LYS A 220 4.48 -27.55 -3.41
N MET A 221 4.76 -28.45 -4.33
CA MET A 221 5.90 -28.31 -5.23
C MET A 221 5.54 -27.40 -6.39
N ASP A 222 6.36 -26.37 -6.62
CA ASP A 222 6.15 -25.35 -7.63
C ASP A 222 7.42 -25.19 -8.48
N VAL A 223 7.27 -25.45 -9.78
CA VAL A 223 8.32 -25.31 -10.78
C VAL A 223 8.90 -23.88 -10.77
N GLN A 224 8.08 -22.85 -10.57
CA GLN A 224 8.54 -21.46 -10.54
C GLN A 224 9.43 -21.18 -9.31
N ILE A 225 9.11 -21.77 -8.16
CA ILE A 225 9.94 -21.65 -6.96
C ILE A 225 11.30 -22.32 -7.18
N GLY A 226 11.31 -23.55 -7.69
CA GLY A 226 12.56 -24.26 -8.01
C GLY A 226 13.43 -23.49 -9.02
N MET A 227 12.82 -22.96 -10.09
CA MET A 227 13.51 -22.11 -11.06
C MET A 227 14.13 -20.87 -10.41
N LYS A 228 13.38 -20.19 -9.54
CA LYS A 228 13.85 -18.99 -8.86
C LYS A 228 15.02 -19.25 -7.92
N ILE A 229 15.00 -20.37 -7.20
CA ILE A 229 16.12 -20.80 -6.37
C ILE A 229 17.37 -21.03 -7.23
N ILE A 230 17.24 -21.72 -8.36
CA ILE A 230 18.35 -21.99 -9.29
C ILE A 230 18.95 -20.67 -9.81
N LEU A 231 18.12 -19.73 -10.28
CA LEU A 231 18.58 -18.44 -10.78
C LEU A 231 19.22 -17.59 -9.67
N GLY A 232 18.65 -17.63 -8.46
CA GLY A 232 19.13 -16.82 -7.33
C GLY A 232 20.40 -17.35 -6.65
N LYS A 233 20.67 -18.65 -6.72
CA LYS A 233 21.76 -19.31 -5.98
C LYS A 233 22.78 -20.00 -6.89
N CYS A 234 22.33 -20.82 -7.84
CA CYS A 234 23.24 -21.63 -8.65
C CYS A 234 23.99 -20.81 -9.71
N HIS A 235 23.38 -19.74 -10.24
CA HIS A 235 24.04 -18.88 -11.22
C HIS A 235 25.25 -18.11 -10.65
N ARG A 236 25.35 -17.99 -9.32
CA ARG A 236 26.48 -17.30 -8.67
C ARG A 236 27.82 -17.96 -8.95
N CYS A 237 27.83 -19.28 -9.21
CA CYS A 237 29.03 -20.05 -9.49
C CYS A 237 29.00 -20.76 -10.85
N HIS A 238 27.82 -20.93 -11.45
CA HIS A 238 27.65 -21.63 -12.72
C HIS A 238 26.98 -20.73 -13.76
N THR A 239 27.32 -20.88 -15.04
CA THR A 239 26.59 -20.16 -16.09
C THR A 239 25.17 -20.74 -16.20
N ILE A 240 24.18 -19.88 -16.50
CA ILE A 240 22.79 -20.31 -16.74
C ILE A 240 22.79 -21.36 -17.85
N GLU A 241 23.49 -21.11 -18.95
CA GLU A 241 23.58 -22.06 -20.06
C GLU A 241 24.04 -23.46 -19.59
N ARG A 242 25.09 -23.56 -18.78
CA ARG A 242 25.59 -24.85 -18.26
C ARG A 242 24.53 -25.60 -17.47
N ILE A 243 23.72 -24.89 -16.66
CA ILE A 243 22.67 -25.50 -15.85
C ILE A 243 21.55 -26.03 -16.76
N PHE A 244 21.06 -25.19 -17.68
CA PHE A 244 19.84 -25.47 -18.46
C PHE A 244 20.07 -26.36 -19.69
N THR A 245 21.31 -26.52 -20.14
CA THR A 245 21.69 -27.42 -21.27
C THR A 245 22.19 -28.80 -20.80
N SER A 246 22.37 -29.00 -19.49
CA SER A 246 22.88 -30.26 -18.97
C SER A 246 21.90 -31.41 -19.18
N LYS A 247 22.38 -32.50 -19.78
CA LYS A 247 21.62 -33.73 -20.01
C LYS A 247 21.87 -34.72 -18.89
N LYS A 248 20.98 -34.71 -17.89
CA LYS A 248 21.06 -35.55 -16.69
C LYS A 248 19.70 -36.20 -16.43
N THR A 249 19.72 -37.44 -15.93
CA THR A 249 18.50 -38.06 -15.41
C THR A 249 18.08 -37.42 -14.08
N SER A 250 16.85 -37.69 -13.62
CA SER A 250 16.38 -37.21 -12.32
C SER A 250 17.31 -37.66 -11.18
N ALA A 251 17.74 -38.94 -11.20
CA ALA A 251 18.69 -39.48 -10.23
C ALA A 251 20.07 -38.78 -10.29
N ASP A 252 20.56 -38.46 -11.49
CA ASP A 252 21.83 -37.75 -11.65
C ASP A 252 21.75 -36.29 -11.16
N TRP A 253 20.58 -35.65 -11.31
CA TRP A 253 20.34 -34.32 -10.79
C TRP A 253 20.31 -34.30 -9.26
N ILE A 254 19.64 -35.26 -8.62
CA ILE A 254 19.62 -35.40 -7.16
C ILE A 254 21.05 -35.52 -6.62
N LYS A 255 21.86 -36.43 -7.19
CA LYS A 255 23.29 -36.58 -6.83
C LYS A 255 24.08 -35.29 -7.04
N THR A 256 23.78 -34.54 -8.10
CA THR A 256 24.45 -33.26 -8.38
C THR A 256 24.10 -32.23 -7.28
N ILE A 257 22.84 -32.13 -6.87
CA ILE A 257 22.42 -31.21 -5.80
C ILE A 257 23.01 -31.60 -4.44
N GLU A 258 23.06 -32.89 -4.12
CA GLU A 258 23.72 -33.40 -2.91
C GLU A 258 25.21 -33.06 -2.89
N LEU A 259 25.89 -33.24 -4.03
CA LEU A 259 27.28 -32.84 -4.18
C LEU A 259 27.47 -31.33 -3.96
N MET A 260 26.58 -30.49 -4.49
CA MET A 260 26.66 -29.03 -4.25
C MET A 260 26.47 -28.68 -2.77
N ARG A 261 25.56 -29.36 -2.05
CA ARG A 261 25.42 -29.20 -0.59
C ARG A 261 26.65 -29.67 0.18
N SER A 262 27.40 -30.65 -0.34
CA SER A 262 28.64 -31.09 0.30
C SER A 262 29.75 -30.03 0.26
N PHE A 263 29.76 -29.19 -0.80
CA PHE A 263 30.69 -28.07 -0.92
C PHE A 263 30.28 -26.85 -0.10
N ASP A 264 28.97 -26.56 -0.05
CA ASP A 264 28.40 -25.51 0.80
C ASP A 264 27.11 -26.02 1.47
N PRO A 265 27.18 -26.47 2.74
CA PRO A 265 26.02 -26.97 3.48
C PRO A 265 24.90 -25.93 3.65
N ASN A 266 25.21 -24.64 3.55
CA ASN A 266 24.24 -23.55 3.68
C ASN A 266 23.68 -23.09 2.32
N LEU A 267 24.11 -23.71 1.21
CA LEU A 267 23.66 -23.34 -0.12
C LEU A 267 22.16 -23.52 -0.26
N LEU A 268 21.62 -24.68 0.13
CA LEU A 268 20.20 -25.02 0.07
C LEU A 268 19.75 -25.67 1.38
N ASN A 269 18.65 -25.16 1.94
CA ASN A 269 17.95 -25.87 3.01
C ASN A 269 17.06 -27.00 2.43
N ASP A 270 16.52 -27.86 3.28
CA ASP A 270 15.79 -29.05 2.81
C ASP A 270 14.52 -28.70 2.01
N SER A 271 13.82 -27.62 2.36
CA SER A 271 12.67 -27.11 1.61
C SER A 271 13.06 -26.65 0.21
N GLU A 272 14.16 -25.92 0.08
CA GLU A 272 14.71 -25.47 -1.19
C GLU A 272 15.19 -26.65 -2.04
N VAL A 273 15.84 -27.66 -1.43
CA VAL A 273 16.28 -28.88 -2.13
C VAL A 273 15.10 -29.60 -2.76
N ARG A 274 13.98 -29.76 -2.03
CA ARG A 274 12.78 -30.39 -2.58
C ARG A 274 12.24 -29.65 -3.80
N GLN A 275 12.14 -28.32 -3.72
CA GLN A 275 11.65 -27.47 -4.83
C GLN A 275 12.59 -27.51 -6.04
N VAL A 276 13.91 -27.47 -5.81
CA VAL A 276 14.92 -27.55 -6.86
C VAL A 276 14.90 -28.92 -7.53
N ASN A 277 14.89 -30.01 -6.76
CA ASN A 277 14.83 -31.37 -7.32
C ASN A 277 13.54 -31.59 -8.11
N TYR A 278 12.41 -31.08 -7.62
CA TYR A 278 11.14 -31.13 -8.34
C TYR A 278 11.21 -30.39 -9.69
N TYR A 279 11.77 -29.18 -9.72
CA TYR A 279 11.99 -28.44 -10.96
C TYR A 279 12.89 -29.22 -11.93
N LEU A 280 14.03 -29.72 -11.44
CA LEU A 280 15.00 -30.45 -12.26
C LEU A 280 14.39 -31.71 -12.85
N ASP A 281 13.60 -32.47 -12.07
CA ASP A 281 12.85 -33.64 -12.53
C ASP A 281 11.84 -33.26 -13.63
N LYS A 282 10.96 -32.30 -13.36
CA LYS A 282 9.85 -31.96 -14.25
C LYS A 282 10.26 -31.23 -15.51
N VAL A 283 11.31 -30.41 -15.47
CA VAL A 283 11.64 -29.49 -16.57
C VAL A 283 12.92 -29.89 -17.30
N LEU A 284 13.96 -30.34 -16.59
CA LEU A 284 15.27 -30.60 -17.20
C LEU A 284 15.53 -32.09 -17.45
N ALA A 285 15.06 -33.00 -16.59
CA ALA A 285 15.29 -34.44 -16.77
C ALA A 285 14.50 -34.99 -17.99
N GLY A 286 13.29 -34.48 -18.24
CA GLY A 286 12.49 -34.84 -19.43
C GLY A 286 13.14 -34.47 -20.77
N LYS A 287 14.03 -33.47 -20.79
CA LYS A 287 14.81 -33.09 -22.01
C LYS A 287 15.99 -34.03 -22.28
N GLY A 288 16.41 -34.82 -21.28
CA GLY A 288 17.55 -35.74 -21.39
C GLY A 288 17.19 -37.12 -21.92
N THR A 289 15.93 -37.54 -21.79
CA THR A 289 15.46 -38.89 -22.15
C THR A 289 15.11 -39.05 -23.63
N GLU A 290 14.76 -37.97 -24.34
CA GLU A 290 14.37 -38.01 -25.76
C GLU A 290 15.53 -38.38 -26.73
N LYS A 291 16.78 -38.40 -26.25
CA LYS A 291 17.97 -38.76 -27.05
C LYS A 291 18.72 -40.01 -26.60
N ARG A 292 18.23 -40.77 -25.61
CA ARG A 292 18.76 -42.12 -25.32
C ARG A 292 17.81 -43.16 -25.89
N ASN A 293 17.81 -43.31 -27.21
CA ASN A 293 17.45 -44.58 -27.81
C ASN A 293 18.72 -45.45 -27.80
N PRO A 294 18.79 -46.56 -27.05
CA PRO A 294 19.90 -47.48 -27.15
C PRO A 294 19.62 -48.36 -28.36
N LEU A 295 20.11 -47.98 -29.53
CA LEU A 295 20.35 -48.82 -30.72
C LEU A 295 20.77 -47.90 -31.89
N ASN A 296 22.07 -47.59 -31.94
CA ASN A 296 22.92 -47.55 -33.13
C ASN A 296 24.34 -47.16 -32.70
#